data_AF-A0A1F9DXQ5-F1
#
_entry.id   AF-A0A1F9DXQ5-F1
#
_cell.length_a   1.000
_cell.length_b   1.000
_cell.length_c   1.000
_cell.angle_alpha   90.00
_cell.angle_beta   90.00
_cell.angle_gamma   90.00
#
_symmetry.space_group_name_H-M   'P 1'
#
loop_
_entity.id
_entity.type
_entity.pdbx_description
1 polymer ?
#
loop_
_entity_poly.entity_id
_entity_poly.type
_entity_poly.pdbx_seq_one_letter_code
_entity_poly.pdbx_strand_id
1 'polypeptide(L)'
;MFGLAGGVFVVPALVFLCGFSQKTATGTSLGMLLPPIGILAFLHFYRAGHVNVPAALLMIAGFLAGSYLTASYTVGLPDLLLKRLFGGVLIVMGVIYILTAR
;
A
#
# COMPACT_ATOMS: atom_id res chain seq x y z
N MET A 1 -9.65 -12.27 3.78
CA MET A 1 -9.71 -10.79 3.64
C MET A 1 -8.44 -10.12 4.19
N PHE A 2 -7.22 -10.60 3.88
CA PHE A 2 -5.97 -10.07 4.48
C PHE A 2 -4.83 -9.80 3.48
N GLY A 3 -5.04 -9.94 2.16
CA GLY A 3 -3.94 -9.91 1.18
C GLY A 3 -3.29 -8.53 0.97
N LEU A 4 -4.01 -7.43 1.19
CA LEU A 4 -3.53 -6.06 0.93
C LEU A 4 -3.25 -5.24 2.20
N ALA A 5 -3.78 -5.68 3.35
CA ALA A 5 -3.59 -4.99 4.64
C ALA A 5 -2.20 -5.22 5.26
N GLY A 6 -1.39 -6.13 4.69
CA GLY A 6 -0.03 -6.43 5.18
C GLY A 6 0.83 -5.17 5.27
N GLY A 7 0.77 -4.27 4.29
CA GLY A 7 1.59 -3.04 4.29
C GLY A 7 1.30 -2.09 5.45
N VAL A 8 0.04 -1.99 5.89
CA VAL A 8 -0.37 -1.10 7.00
C VAL A 8 0.24 -1.54 8.33
N PHE A 9 0.44 -2.84 8.52
CA PHE A 9 1.11 -3.39 9.72
C PHE A 9 2.62 -3.55 9.55
N VAL A 10 3.08 -3.94 8.35
CA VAL A 10 4.49 -4.21 8.05
C VAL A 10 5.32 -2.93 8.11
N VAL A 11 4.82 -1.79 7.62
CA VAL A 11 5.59 -0.54 7.66
C VAL A 11 5.84 -0.06 9.11
N PRO A 12 4.83 0.04 10.00
CA PRO A 12 5.07 0.33 11.41
C PRO A 12 5.97 -0.71 12.08
N ALA A 13 5.79 -2.00 11.79
CA ALA A 13 6.64 -3.05 12.34
C ALA A 13 8.13 -2.84 11.96
N LEU A 14 8.43 -2.55 10.69
CA LEU A 14 9.81 -2.28 10.25
C LEU A 14 10.38 -0.99 10.87
N VAL A 15 9.55 0.04 11.08
CA VAL A 15 10.00 1.30 11.69
C VAL A 15 10.23 1.14 13.20
N PHE A 16 9.30 0.53 13.92
CA PHE A 16 9.34 0.42 15.39
C PHE A 16 10.17 -0.76 15.90
N LEU A 17 10.16 -1.90 15.20
CA LEU A 17 10.88 -3.12 15.60
C LEU A 17 12.26 -3.21 14.94
N CYS A 18 12.38 -2.85 13.66
CA CYS A 18 13.65 -2.95 12.93
C CYS A 18 14.44 -1.62 12.85
N GLY A 19 13.88 -0.51 13.34
CA GLY A 19 14.54 0.80 13.35
C GLY A 19 14.72 1.44 11.97
N PHE A 20 13.97 0.99 10.96
CA PHE A 20 14.12 1.50 9.60
C PHE A 20 13.59 2.93 9.47
N SER A 21 14.19 3.72 8.57
CA SER A 21 13.62 5.01 8.16
C SER A 21 12.25 4.80 7.50
N GLN A 22 11.36 5.80 7.55
CA GLN A 22 10.02 5.70 6.96
C GLN A 22 10.08 5.35 5.46
N LYS A 23 11.01 5.99 4.73
CA LYS A 23 11.23 5.76 3.30
C LYS A 23 11.73 4.34 3.03
N THR A 24 12.71 3.88 3.80
CA THR A 24 13.26 2.52 3.68
C THR A 24 12.21 1.46 3.99
N ALA A 25 11.50 1.58 5.12
CA ALA A 25 10.45 0.65 5.52
C ALA A 25 9.34 0.55 4.46
N THR A 26 8.94 1.69 3.87
CA THR A 26 7.94 1.73 2.80
C THR A 26 8.46 1.03 1.53
N GLY A 27 9.69 1.31 1.12
CA GLY A 27 10.32 0.68 -0.04
C GLY A 27 10.51 -0.84 0.13
N THR A 28 10.98 -1.28 1.31
CA THR A 28 11.16 -2.70 1.63
C THR A 28 9.81 -3.44 1.67
N SER A 29 8.78 -2.82 2.26
CA SER A 29 7.42 -3.38 2.25
C SER A 29 6.89 -3.57 0.82
N LEU A 30 7.10 -2.59 -0.07
CA LEU A 30 6.72 -2.70 -1.48
C LEU A 30 7.48 -3.83 -2.19
N GLY A 31 8.79 -3.93 -1.96
CA GLY A 31 9.64 -5.00 -2.52
C GLY A 31 9.24 -6.40 -2.04
N MET A 32 8.65 -6.52 -0.85
CA MET A 32 8.13 -7.79 -0.34
C MET A 32 6.75 -8.13 -0.90
N LEU A 33 5.86 -7.13 -1.03
CA LEU A 33 4.46 -7.34 -1.42
C LEU A 33 4.27 -7.49 -2.93
N LEU A 34 4.98 -6.70 -3.74
CA LEU A 34 4.71 -6.62 -5.18
C LEU A 34 5.21 -7.85 -5.96
N PRO A 35 6.49 -8.27 -5.83
CA PRO A 35 7.06 -9.31 -6.70
C PRO A 35 6.61 -10.74 -6.35
N PRO A 36 6.75 -11.26 -5.11
CA PRO A 36 6.38 -12.65 -4.84
C PRO A 36 4.89 -12.79 -4.50
N ILE A 37 4.35 -11.94 -3.62
CA ILE A 37 2.98 -12.09 -3.12
C ILE A 37 1.96 -11.64 -4.16
N GLY A 38 2.17 -10.47 -4.76
CA GLY A 38 1.27 -9.91 -5.77
C GLY A 38 1.12 -10.80 -7.01
N ILE A 39 2.23 -11.33 -7.54
CA ILE A 39 2.21 -12.19 -8.73
C ILE A 39 1.51 -13.53 -8.45
N LEU A 40 1.84 -14.19 -7.33
CA LEU A 40 1.21 -15.46 -6.96
C LEU A 40 -0.30 -15.30 -6.68
N ALA A 41 -0.68 -14.23 -5.99
CA ALA A 41 -2.08 -13.91 -5.74
C ALA A 41 -2.83 -13.65 -7.05
N PHE A 42 -2.27 -12.81 -7.95
CA PHE A 42 -2.86 -12.55 -9.26
C PHE A 42 -3.06 -13.83 -10.07
N LEU A 43 -2.04 -14.69 -10.15
CA LEU A 43 -2.11 -15.96 -10.88
C LEU A 43 -3.23 -16.87 -10.32
N HIS A 44 -3.37 -16.94 -9.00
CA HIS A 44 -4.42 -17.72 -8.36
C HIS A 44 -5.82 -17.18 -8.70
N PHE A 45 -6.04 -15.87 -8.57
CA PHE A 45 -7.34 -15.25 -8.89
C PHE A 45 -7.66 -15.25 -10.39
N TYR A 46 -6.64 -15.11 -11.23
CA TYR A 46 -6.76 -15.19 -12.69
C TYR A 46 -7.20 -16.59 -13.12
N ARG A 47 -6.56 -17.63 -12.55
CA ARG A 47 -6.97 -19.03 -12.78
C ARG A 47 -8.37 -19.34 -12.27
N ALA A 48 -8.81 -18.68 -11.20
CA ALA A 48 -10.17 -18.80 -10.68
C ALA A 48 -11.22 -17.99 -11.47
N GLY A 49 -10.83 -17.28 -12.54
CA GLY A 49 -11.76 -16.49 -13.36
C GLY A 49 -12.26 -15.20 -12.70
N HIS A 50 -11.68 -14.80 -11.57
CA HIS A 50 -12.12 -13.63 -10.78
C HIS A 50 -11.33 -12.35 -11.12
N VAL A 51 -10.73 -12.28 -12.31
CA VAL A 51 -9.92 -11.12 -12.73
C VAL A 51 -10.52 -10.50 -13.98
N ASN A 52 -11.00 -9.27 -13.85
CA ASN A 52 -11.40 -8.45 -14.99
C ASN A 52 -10.14 -7.74 -15.55
N VAL A 53 -9.58 -8.28 -16.63
CA VAL A 53 -8.34 -7.80 -17.24
C VAL A 53 -8.46 -6.35 -17.76
N PRO A 54 -9.55 -5.94 -18.45
CA PRO A 54 -9.74 -4.55 -18.86
C PRO A 54 -9.73 -3.56 -17.69
N ALA A 55 -10.47 -3.87 -16.61
CA ALA A 55 -10.49 -3.02 -15.42
C ALA A 55 -9.12 -2.97 -14.73
N ALA A 56 -8.42 -4.10 -14.66
CA ALA A 56 -7.07 -4.18 -14.10
C ALA A 56 -6.08 -3.31 -14.89
N LEU A 57 -6.11 -3.34 -16.23
CA LEU A 57 -5.24 -2.51 -17.08
C LEU A 57 -5.49 -1.01 -16.88
N LEU A 58 -6.75 -0.61 -16.80
CA LEU A 58 -7.11 0.79 -16.56
C LEU A 58 -6.65 1.27 -15.17
N MET A 59 -6.78 0.40 -14.16
CA MET A 59 -6.22 0.67 -12.83
C MET A 59 -4.70 0.74 -12.84
N ILE A 60 -4.00 -0.14 -13.55
CA ILE A 60 -2.52 -0.11 -13.67
C ILE A 60 -2.07 1.22 -14.28
N ALA A 61 -2.72 1.66 -15.37
CA ALA A 61 -2.39 2.93 -16.01
C ALA A 61 -2.61 4.13 -15.05
N GLY A 62 -3.74 4.15 -14.35
CA GLY A 62 -4.02 5.17 -13.33
C GLY A 62 -3.02 5.14 -12.18
N PHE A 63 -2.64 3.96 -11.70
CA PHE A 63 -1.67 3.79 -10.62
C PHE A 63 -0.27 4.21 -11.05
N LEU A 64 0.18 3.89 -12.26
CA LEU A 64 1.50 4.30 -12.75
C LEU A 64 1.57 5.82 -12.87
N ALA A 65 0.57 6.45 -13.48
CA ALA A 65 0.51 7.91 -13.60
C ALA A 65 0.44 8.60 -12.23
N GLY A 66 -0.47 8.13 -11.36
CA GLY A 66 -0.67 8.70 -10.04
C GLY A 66 0.52 8.49 -9.11
N SER A 67 1.14 7.30 -9.13
CA SER A 67 2.29 6.99 -8.27
C SER A 67 3.55 7.71 -8.73
N TYR A 68 3.79 7.86 -10.03
CA TYR A 68 4.92 8.64 -10.53
C TYR A 68 4.82 10.11 -10.11
N LEU A 69 3.65 10.71 -10.29
CA LEU A 69 3.39 12.08 -9.84
C LEU A 69 3.59 12.18 -8.32
N THR A 70 2.88 11.37 -7.54
CA THR A 70 2.92 11.47 -6.08
C THR A 70 4.31 11.16 -5.50
N ALA A 71 5.03 10.18 -6.04
CA ALA A 71 6.38 9.84 -5.59
C ALA A 71 7.37 10.99 -5.81
N SER A 72 7.32 11.65 -6.97
CA SER A 72 8.18 12.80 -7.25
C SER A 72 8.00 13.95 -6.24
N TYR A 73 6.75 14.23 -5.84
CA TYR A 73 6.45 15.21 -4.80
C TYR A 73 6.82 14.73 -3.39
N THR A 74 6.69 13.42 -3.10
CA THR A 74 6.88 12.87 -1.76
C THR A 74 8.35 12.71 -1.37
N VAL A 75 9.26 12.50 -2.34
CA VAL A 75 10.69 12.31 -2.07
C VAL A 75 11.32 13.53 -1.38
N GLY A 76 10.83 14.75 -1.68
CA GLY A 76 11.29 16.00 -1.07
C GLY A 76 10.69 16.34 0.30
N LEU A 77 9.72 15.55 0.81
CA LEU A 77 9.04 15.88 2.07
C LEU A 77 9.83 15.41 3.32
N PRO A 78 9.72 16.14 4.44
CA PRO A 78 10.28 15.72 5.72
C PRO A 78 9.60 14.45 6.24
N ASP A 79 10.39 13.52 6.80
CA ASP A 79 9.88 12.23 7.31
C ASP A 79 8.81 12.40 8.41
N LEU A 80 8.89 13.49 9.19
CA LEU A 80 7.89 13.79 10.22
C LEU A 80 6.51 14.10 9.63
N LEU A 81 6.46 14.83 8.51
CA LEU A 81 5.22 15.15 7.82
C LEU A 81 4.60 13.87 7.23
N LEU A 82 5.45 13.02 6.63
CA LEU A 82 5.04 11.74 6.06
C LEU A 82 4.44 10.81 7.12
N LYS A 83 5.08 10.72 8.30
CA LYS A 83 4.56 9.98 9.45
C LYS A 83 3.21 10.50 9.94
N ARG A 84 3.04 11.84 10.04
CA ARG A 84 1.77 12.45 10.46
C ARG A 84 0.64 12.22 9.46
N LEU A 85 0.90 12.37 8.18
CA LEU A 85 -0.07 12.12 7.12
C LEU A 85 -0.53 10.65 7.13
N PHE A 86 0.41 9.72 7.21
CA PHE A 86 0.10 8.30 7.29
C PHE A 86 -0.75 7.97 8.53
N GLY A 87 -0.37 8.47 9.71
CA GLY A 87 -1.14 8.30 10.94
C GLY A 87 -2.55 8.89 10.85
N GLY A 88 -2.70 10.08 10.26
CA GLY A 88 -4.00 10.71 10.04
C GLY A 88 -4.92 9.88 9.15
N VAL A 89 -4.41 9.34 8.04
CA VAL A 89 -5.17 8.45 7.15
C VAL A 89 -5.64 7.19 7.88
N LEU A 90 -4.79 6.59 8.72
CA LEU A 90 -5.18 5.42 9.53
C LEU A 90 -6.31 5.72 10.51
N ILE A 91 -6.28 6.89 11.16
CA ILE A 91 -7.37 7.31 12.06
C ILE A 91 -8.67 7.48 11.28
N VAL A 92 -8.63 8.19 10.15
CA VAL A 92 -9.81 8.42 9.30
C VAL A 92 -10.38 7.08 8.81
N MET A 93 -9.54 6.18 8.32
CA MET A 93 -9.97 4.85 7.89
C MET A 93 -10.58 4.05 9.04
N GLY A 94 -9.98 4.08 10.24
CA GLY A 94 -10.53 3.42 11.42
C GLY A 94 -11.92 3.96 11.78
N VAL A 95 -12.10 5.27 11.77
CA VAL A 95 -13.40 5.91 12.03
C VAL A 95 -14.43 5.51 10.96
N ILE A 96 -14.08 5.58 9.68
CA ILE A 96 -14.98 5.18 8.59
C ILE A 96 -15.41 3.73 8.76
N TYR A 97 -14.48 2.83 9.10
CA TYR A 97 -14.78 1.41 9.26
C TYR A 97 -15.74 1.16 10.42
N ILE A 98 -15.55 1.85 11.55
CA ILE A 98 -16.46 1.78 12.71
C ILE A 98 -17.85 2.30 12.36
N LEU A 99 -17.94 3.42 11.62
CA LEU A 99 -19.22 4.03 11.25
C LEU A 99 -19.97 3.26 10.15
N THR A 100 -19.24 2.53 9.30
CA THR A 100 -19.80 1.74 8.18
C THR A 100 -20.08 0.30 8.58
N ALA A 101 -19.68 -0.13 9.79
CA ALA A 101 -20.05 -1.43 10.35
C ALA A 101 -21.57 -1.46 10.60
N ARG A 102 -22.31 -1.99 9.64
CA ARG A 102 -23.71 -2.41 9.75
C ARG A 102 -23.82 -3.92 9.59
#